data_AF-A0A4Q9MIP0-F1
#
_entry.id   AF-A0A4Q9MIP0-F1
#
_cell.length_a   1.000
_cell.length_b   1.000
_cell.length_c   1.000
_cell.angle_alpha   90.00
_cell.angle_beta   90.00
_cell.angle_gamma   90.00
#
_symmetry.space_group_name_H-M   'P 1'
#
loop_
_entity.id
_entity.type
_entity.pdbx_description
1 polymer ?
#
loop_
_entity_poly.entity_id
_entity_poly.type
_entity_poly.pdbx_seq_one_letter_code
_entity_poly.pdbx_strand_id
1 'polypeptide(L)' 'AREAAKASRGYDSDATRQRLEDTFRQRMGGKVPHQWQVDVTEALLVGLDCTVIAGTGSGKTMPFVMPTFVEAEKIYFIIS' A
#
# COMPACT_ATOMS: atom_id res chain seq x y z
N ALA A 1 8.92 5.97 11.17
CA ALA A 1 8.05 6.47 10.09
C ALA A 1 6.58 6.54 10.50
N ARG A 2 5.94 5.42 10.89
CA ARG A 2 4.54 5.41 11.39
C ARG A 2 4.28 6.41 12.52
N GLU A 3 5.10 6.39 13.59
CA GLU A 3 4.96 7.35 14.70
C GLU A 3 5.15 8.81 14.26
N ALA A 4 6.12 9.06 13.37
CA ALA A 4 6.33 10.40 12.81
C ALA A 4 5.13 10.87 11.97
N ALA A 5 4.55 9.99 11.15
CA ALA A 5 3.34 10.27 10.37
C ALA A 5 2.10 10.44 11.25
N LYS A 6 2.01 9.68 12.35
CA LYS A 6 0.95 9.83 13.36
C LYS A 6 1.03 11.21 14.02
N ALA A 7 2.23 11.61 14.44
CA ALA A 7 2.47 12.91 15.06
C ALA A 7 2.24 14.09 14.10
N SER A 8 2.64 13.98 12.83
CA SER A 8 2.60 15.11 11.88
C SER A 8 1.25 15.30 11.18
N ARG A 9 0.53 14.21 10.89
CA ARG A 9 -0.72 14.24 10.09
C ARG A 9 -1.83 13.34 10.62
N GLY A 10 -1.72 12.83 11.85
CA GLY A 10 -2.73 11.96 12.45
C GLY A 10 -2.86 10.59 11.76
N TYR A 11 -1.80 10.11 11.11
CA TYR A 11 -1.82 8.82 10.43
C TYR A 11 -2.11 7.66 11.39
N ASP A 12 -3.04 6.78 11.02
CA ASP A 12 -3.40 5.57 11.73
C ASP A 12 -3.00 4.34 10.88
N SER A 13 -2.00 3.61 11.36
CA SER A 13 -1.44 2.43 10.67
C SER A 13 -2.44 1.28 10.61
N ASP A 14 -3.08 0.94 11.74
CA ASP A 14 -3.97 -0.21 11.83
C ASP A 14 -5.23 0.01 10.98
N ALA A 15 -5.85 1.19 11.11
CA ALA A 15 -7.02 1.53 10.29
C ALA A 15 -6.68 1.61 8.80
N THR A 16 -5.47 2.06 8.44
CA THR A 16 -5.05 2.13 7.05
C THR A 16 -4.81 0.75 6.46
N ARG A 17 -4.10 -0.13 7.18
CA ARG A 17 -3.86 -1.53 6.76
C ARG A 17 -5.16 -2.30 6.59
N GLN A 18 -6.09 -2.15 7.54
CA GLN A 18 -7.43 -2.75 7.46
C GLN A 18 -8.16 -2.29 6.19
N ARG A 19 -8.20 -0.98 5.91
CA ARG A 19 -8.81 -0.45 4.68
C ARG A 19 -8.15 -0.94 3.40
N LEU A 20 -6.82 -1.08 3.38
CA LEU A 20 -6.09 -1.64 2.24
C LEU A 20 -6.52 -3.07 1.96
N GLU A 21 -6.57 -3.91 2.99
CA GLU A 21 -6.96 -5.33 2.86
C GLU A 21 -8.42 -5.49 2.46
N ASP A 22 -9.33 -4.72 3.07
CA ASP A 22 -10.76 -4.78 2.77
C ASP A 22 -11.06 -4.30 1.34
N THR A 23 -10.46 -3.18 0.94
CA THR A 23 -10.62 -2.65 -0.43
C THR A 23 -10.00 -3.59 -1.46
N PHE A 24 -8.83 -4.18 -1.16
CA PHE A 24 -8.24 -5.20 -2.02
C PHE A 24 -9.19 -6.39 -2.17
N ARG A 25 -9.72 -6.94 -1.06
CA ARG A 25 -10.63 -8.08 -1.09
C ARG A 25 -11.89 -7.78 -1.91
N GLN A 26 -12.44 -6.59 -1.75
CA GLN A 26 -13.61 -6.13 -2.53
C GLN A 26 -13.30 -6.04 -4.03
N ARG A 27 -12.16 -5.45 -4.41
CA ARG A 27 -11.80 -5.22 -5.83
C ARG A 27 -11.25 -6.44 -6.54
N MET A 28 -10.65 -7.38 -5.81
CA MET A 28 -9.94 -8.53 -6.36
C MET A 28 -10.72 -9.85 -6.26
N GLY A 29 -12.05 -9.77 -6.16
CA GLY A 29 -12.93 -10.94 -6.15
C GLY A 29 -12.73 -11.86 -4.94
N GLY A 30 -12.54 -11.27 -3.76
CA GLY A 30 -12.37 -12.02 -2.51
C GLY A 30 -10.94 -12.47 -2.19
N LYS A 31 -9.97 -12.21 -3.09
CA LYS A 31 -8.55 -12.51 -2.83
C LYS A 31 -7.99 -11.64 -1.70
N VAL A 32 -6.97 -12.14 -1.02
CA VAL A 32 -6.25 -11.42 0.05
C VAL A 32 -4.90 -10.96 -0.50
N PRO A 33 -4.46 -9.72 -0.22
CA PRO A 33 -3.13 -9.28 -0.64
C PRO A 33 -2.05 -10.09 0.09
N HIS A 34 -0.87 -10.21 -0.51
CA HIS A 34 0.28 -10.72 0.23
C HIS A 34 0.71 -9.71 1.29
N GLN A 35 1.21 -10.22 2.43
CA GLN A 35 1.67 -9.37 3.53
C GLN A 35 2.67 -8.30 3.08
N TRP A 36 3.64 -8.69 2.25
CA TRP A 36 4.64 -7.76 1.72
C TRP A 36 4.04 -6.68 0.81
N GLN A 37 2.91 -6.93 0.15
CA GLN A 37 2.24 -5.91 -0.66
C GLN A 37 1.66 -4.81 0.24
N VAL A 38 1.03 -5.20 1.35
CA VAL A 38 0.52 -4.25 2.36
C VAL A 38 1.67 -3.47 2.99
N ASP A 39 2.77 -4.15 3.36
CA ASP A 39 3.91 -3.51 4.01
C ASP A 39 4.59 -2.48 3.11
N VAL A 40 4.80 -2.81 1.83
CA VAL A 40 5.40 -1.87 0.86
C VAL A 40 4.44 -0.72 0.57
N THR A 41 3.15 -0.97 0.38
CA THR A 41 2.15 0.09 0.22
C THR A 41 2.15 1.05 1.39
N GLU A 42 2.17 0.52 2.61
CA GLU A 42 2.18 1.36 3.80
C GLU A 42 3.47 2.19 3.91
N ALA A 43 4.62 1.59 3.60
CA ALA A 43 5.90 2.30 3.57
C ALA A 43 5.86 3.48 2.59
N LEU A 44 5.27 3.31 1.40
CA LEU A 44 5.04 4.39 0.43
C LEU A 44 4.09 5.46 0.97
N LEU A 45 3.01 5.07 1.67
CA LEU A 45 2.06 6.01 2.27
C LEU A 45 2.69 6.86 3.37
N VAL A 46 3.63 6.31 4.15
CA VAL A 46 4.38 7.06 5.17
C VAL A 46 5.64 7.75 4.64
N GLY A 47 5.85 7.75 3.32
CA GLY A 47 6.91 8.51 2.64
C GLY A 47 8.30 7.86 2.71
N LEU A 48 8.38 6.54 2.83
CA LEU A 48 9.64 5.81 2.76
C LEU A 48 9.94 5.31 1.34
N ASP A 49 11.21 5.36 0.96
CA ASP A 49 11.71 4.67 -0.23
C ASP A 49 11.82 3.16 0.04
N CYS A 50 11.47 2.35 -0.96
CA CYS A 50 11.43 0.89 -0.84
C CYS A 50 12.14 0.22 -2.02
N THR A 51 12.92 -0.82 -1.74
CA THR A 51 13.44 -1.76 -2.74
C THR A 51 12.81 -3.13 -2.53
N VAL A 52 12.21 -3.70 -3.56
CA VAL A 52 11.53 -5.00 -3.50
C VAL A 52 12.12 -5.94 -4.53
N ILE A 53 12.54 -7.13 -4.09
CA ILE A 53 12.99 -8.21 -4.95
C ILE A 53 11.88 -9.25 -5.00
N ALA A 54 11.24 -9.43 -6.16
CA ALA A 54 10.21 -10.44 -6.35
C ALA A 54 10.14 -10.94 -7.80
N GLY A 55 9.85 -12.24 -7.97
CA GLY A 55 9.77 -12.90 -9.28
C GLY A 55 8.65 -12.39 -10.18
N THR A 56 8.68 -12.77 -11.46
CA THR A 56 7.59 -12.47 -12.41
C THR A 56 6.27 -13.08 -11.94
N GLY A 57 5.16 -12.37 -12.14
CA GLY A 57 3.83 -12.84 -11.71
C GLY A 57 3.54 -12.72 -10.21
N SER A 58 4.50 -12.27 -9.38
CA SER A 58 4.30 -12.13 -7.93
C SER A 58 3.33 -11.00 -7.53
N GLY A 59 2.93 -10.14 -8.46
CA GLY A 59 2.06 -8.99 -8.17
C GLY A 59 2.79 -7.74 -7.69
N LYS A 60 4.02 -7.49 -8.18
CA LYS A 60 4.81 -6.25 -7.91
C LYS A 60 4.10 -4.94 -8.27
N THR A 61 3.09 -5.00 -9.14
CA THR A 61 2.27 -3.85 -9.49
C THR A 61 1.40 -3.39 -8.32
N MET A 62 0.94 -4.31 -7.47
CA MET A 62 -0.05 -4.00 -6.43
C MET A 62 0.43 -2.93 -5.43
N PRO A 63 1.69 -2.96 -4.93
CA PRO A 63 2.17 -1.92 -4.02
C PRO A 63 2.04 -0.48 -4.52
N PHE A 64 2.04 -0.26 -5.84
CA PHE A 64 1.88 1.06 -6.46
C PHE A 64 0.41 1.43 -6.71
N VAL A 65 -0.46 0.44 -6.85
CA VAL A 65 -1.90 0.65 -7.08
C VAL A 65 -2.65 0.81 -5.76
N MET A 66 -2.31 0.00 -4.75
CA MET A 66 -2.99 -0.06 -3.46
C MET A 66 -3.02 1.26 -2.67
N PRO A 67 -2.05 2.20 -2.76
CA PRO A 67 -2.18 3.52 -2.12
C PRO A 67 -3.46 4.26 -2.53
N THR A 68 -3.91 4.10 -3.79
CA THR A 68 -5.14 4.73 -4.31
C THR A 68 -6.43 4.21 -3.64
N PHE A 69 -6.35 3.13 -2.87
CA PHE A 69 -7.48 2.58 -2.13
C PHE A 69 -7.80 3.40 -0.88
N VAL A 70 -6.83 4.15 -0.35
CA VAL A 70 -6.95 4.92 0.89
C VAL A 70 -6.68 6.42 0.70
N GLU A 71 -5.94 6.80 -0.33
CA GLU A 71 -5.66 8.20 -0.66
C GLU A 71 -5.98 8.45 -2.15
N ALA A 72 -7.18 8.99 -2.42
CA ALA A 72 -7.73 9.12 -3.77
C ALA A 72 -6.96 10.11 -4.68
N GLU A 73 -6.15 11.00 -4.10
CA GLU A 73 -5.49 12.10 -4.82
C GLU A 73 -4.03 11.78 -5.22
N LYS A 74 -3.49 10.61 -4.87
CA LYS A 74 -2.11 10.25 -5.22
C LYS A 74 -2.04 9.49 -6.54
N ILE A 75 -1.38 10.08 -7.53
CA ILE A 75 -1.11 9.48 -8.84
C ILE A 75 0.29 8.87 -8.85
N TYR A 76 0.39 7.55 -9.09
CA TYR A 76 1.65 6.83 -9.19
C TYR A 76 1.89 6.40 -10.65
N PHE A 77 2.85 7.04 -11.31
CA PHE A 77 3.28 6.65 -12.66
C PHE A 77 4.38 5.58 -12.58
N ILE A 78 4.15 4.46 -13.26
CA ILE A 78 5.11 3.36 -13.38
C ILE A 78 5.45 3.24 -14.87
N ILE A 79 6.70 3.50 -15.23
CA ILE A 79 7.18 3.37 -16.61
C ILE A 79 8.40 2.46 -16.59
N SER A 80 8.41 1.46 -17.47
CA SER A 80 9.54 0.56 -17.73
C SER A 80 10.08 0.78 -19.13
#